data_AF-A0A183JCW7-F1
#
_entry.id   AF-A0A183JCW7-F1
#
_cell.length_a   1.000
_cell.length_b   1.000
_cell.length_c   1.000
_cell.angle_alpha   90.00
_cell.angle_beta   90.00
_cell.angle_gamma   90.00
#
_symmetry.space_group_name_H-M   'P 1'
#
loop_
_entity.id
_entity.type
_entity.pdbx_description
1 polymer ?
#
loop_
_entity_poly.entity_id
_entity_poly.type
_entity_poly.pdbx_seq_one_letter_code
_entity_poly.pdbx_strand_id
1 'polypeptide(L)'
;MDSLSGGEKTIAALALLFAMHRYNPSPFFVLDEIDAALDNTNIGKVASFIREYASARAQIIVISLKEEFYSRADSLIGIYPDINDWCGNEGTMKFEMID
;
A
#
# COMPACT_ATOMS: atom_id res chain seq x y z
N MET A 1 -12.00 -21.36 4.57
CA MET A 1 -11.10 -20.53 3.74
C MET A 1 -9.92 -21.33 3.19
N ASP A 2 -9.91 -22.66 3.37
CA ASP A 2 -8.71 -23.48 3.14
C ASP A 2 -8.45 -23.83 1.67
N SER A 3 -9.42 -23.56 0.78
CA SER A 3 -9.31 -23.80 -0.66
C SER A 3 -8.87 -22.59 -1.48
N LEU A 4 -8.66 -21.42 -0.86
CA LEU A 4 -8.25 -20.19 -1.55
C LEU A 4 -6.72 -20.04 -1.53
N SER A 5 -6.16 -19.57 -2.65
CA SER A 5 -4.77 -19.15 -2.75
C SER A 5 -4.48 -17.93 -1.86
N GLY A 6 -3.20 -17.66 -1.59
CA GLY A 6 -2.79 -16.49 -0.80
C GLY A 6 -3.33 -15.18 -1.38
N GLY A 7 -3.21 -14.98 -2.70
CA GLY A 7 -3.70 -13.78 -3.36
C GLY A 7 -5.23 -13.63 -3.30
N GLU A 8 -5.98 -14.71 -3.49
CA GLU A 8 -7.45 -14.67 -3.39
C GLU A 8 -7.93 -14.33 -1.97
N LYS A 9 -7.25 -14.85 -0.94
CA LYS A 9 -7.52 -14.47 0.45
C LYS A 9 -7.28 -12.98 0.68
N THR A 10 -6.20 -12.43 0.14
CA THR A 10 -5.90 -11.00 0.23
C THR A 10 -6.95 -10.15 -0.48
N ILE A 11 -7.36 -10.52 -1.69
CA ILE A 11 -8.42 -9.81 -2.44
C ILE A 11 -9.75 -9.85 -1.66
N ALA A 12 -10.12 -11.02 -1.12
CA ALA A 12 -11.34 -11.15 -0.32
C ALA A 12 -11.28 -10.30 0.96
N ALA A 13 -10.14 -10.25 1.64
CA ALA A 13 -9.92 -9.42 2.81
C ALA A 13 -10.01 -7.92 2.49
N LEU A 14 -9.39 -7.48 1.39
CA LEU A 14 -9.48 -6.09 0.90
C LEU A 14 -10.93 -5.73 0.55
N ALA A 15 -11.66 -6.59 -0.15
CA ALA A 15 -13.05 -6.37 -0.49
C ALA A 15 -13.92 -6.18 0.77
N LEU A 16 -13.70 -7.01 1.79
CA LEU A 16 -14.39 -6.88 3.08
C LEU A 16 -13.99 -5.58 3.81
N LEU A 17 -12.71 -5.23 3.82
CA LEU A 17 -12.20 -4.00 4.45
C LEU A 17 -12.87 -2.75 3.85
N PHE A 18 -12.91 -2.64 2.51
CA PHE A 18 -13.56 -1.51 1.84
C PHE A 18 -15.08 -1.52 1.99
N ALA A 19 -15.72 -2.69 2.10
CA ALA A 19 -17.13 -2.79 2.40
C ALA A 19 -17.46 -2.27 3.82
N MET A 20 -16.65 -2.62 4.83
CA MET A 20 -16.82 -2.10 6.19
C MET A 20 -16.58 -0.60 6.26
N HIS A 21 -15.55 -0.09 5.58
CA HIS A 21 -15.30 1.35 5.53
C HIS A 21 -16.44 2.12 4.87
N ARG A 22 -17.13 1.52 3.90
CA ARG A 22 -18.30 2.16 3.28
C ARG A 22 -19.44 2.38 4.28
N TYR A 23 -19.53 1.59 5.35
CA TYR A 23 -20.49 1.80 6.43
C TYR A 23 -20.03 2.88 7.41
N ASN A 24 -18.76 2.89 7.81
CA ASN A 24 -18.18 3.91 8.68
C ASN A 24 -16.87 4.45 8.08
N PRO A 25 -16.92 5.56 7.33
CA PRO A 25 -15.77 6.07 6.60
C PRO A 25 -14.73 6.69 7.54
N SER A 26 -13.53 6.11 7.53
CA SER A 26 -12.33 6.72 8.12
C SER A 26 -11.81 7.83 7.20
N PRO A 27 -11.26 8.94 7.74
CA PRO A 27 -10.66 9.99 6.92
C PRO A 27 -9.44 9.50 6.12
N PHE A 28 -8.72 8.49 6.62
CA PHE A 28 -7.58 7.89 5.93
C PHE A 28 -7.41 6.39 6.24
N PHE A 29 -6.65 5.72 5.38
CA PHE A 29 -6.20 4.33 5.53
C PHE A 29 -4.69 4.21 5.39
N VAL A 30 -4.13 3.26 6.14
CA VAL A 30 -2.74 2.80 5.98
C VAL A 30 -2.79 1.31 5.68
N LEU A 31 -2.21 0.89 4.56
CA LEU A 31 -2.16 -0.48 4.09
C LEU A 31 -0.70 -0.91 3.97
N ASP A 32 -0.33 -1.99 4.64
CA ASP A 32 1.05 -2.48 4.69
C ASP A 32 1.19 -3.79 3.91
N GLU A 33 2.15 -3.84 2.97
CA GLU A 33 2.53 -5.01 2.16
C GLU A 33 1.35 -5.83 1.58
N ILE A 34 0.26 -5.17 1.22
CA ILE A 34 -0.95 -5.84 0.69
C ILE A 34 -0.72 -6.51 -0.68
N ASP A 35 0.41 -6.22 -1.31
CA ASP A 35 0.88 -6.73 -2.59
C ASP A 35 1.74 -7.99 -2.48
N ALA A 36 2.19 -8.36 -1.27
CA ALA A 36 3.10 -9.49 -1.06
C ALA A 36 2.54 -10.84 -1.56
N ALA A 37 1.22 -11.04 -1.45
CA ALA A 37 0.54 -12.27 -1.86
C ALA A 37 -0.10 -12.19 -3.27
N LEU A 38 0.02 -11.05 -3.96
CA LEU A 38 -0.60 -10.82 -5.27
C LEU A 38 0.40 -11.08 -6.41
N ASP A 39 -0.12 -11.55 -7.54
CA ASP A 39 0.63 -11.64 -8.80
C ASP A 39 0.58 -10.29 -9.55
N ASN A 40 1.49 -10.09 -10.51
CA ASN A 40 1.59 -8.82 -11.25
C ASN A 40 0.27 -8.44 -11.95
N THR A 41 -0.51 -9.42 -12.41
CA THR A 41 -1.82 -9.19 -13.04
C THR A 41 -2.84 -8.60 -12.06
N ASN A 42 -2.90 -9.11 -10.81
CA ASN A 42 -3.85 -8.59 -9.83
C ASN A 42 -3.34 -7.35 -9.12
N ILE A 43 -2.02 -7.17 -8.97
CA ILE A 43 -1.42 -5.93 -8.43
C ILE A 43 -1.92 -4.71 -9.19
N GLY A 44 -1.86 -4.73 -10.52
CA GLY A 44 -2.31 -3.60 -11.34
C GLY A 44 -3.80 -3.28 -11.18
N LYS A 45 -4.64 -4.31 -10.99
CA LYS A 45 -6.09 -4.14 -10.75
C LYS A 45 -6.36 -3.54 -9.37
N VAL A 46 -5.71 -4.08 -8.34
CA VAL A 46 -5.86 -3.61 -6.95
C VAL A 46 -5.36 -2.18 -6.80
N ALA A 47 -4.20 -1.85 -7.35
CA ALA A 47 -3.66 -0.51 -7.33
C ALA A 47 -4.57 0.50 -8.05
N SER A 48 -5.12 0.13 -9.20
CA SER A 48 -6.08 1.00 -9.93
C SER A 48 -7.37 1.23 -9.14
N PHE A 49 -7.91 0.17 -8.51
CA PHE A 49 -9.08 0.28 -7.63
C PHE A 49 -8.82 1.18 -6.42
N ILE A 50 -7.68 1.01 -5.75
CA ILE A 50 -7.30 1.81 -4.58
C ILE A 50 -7.18 3.29 -4.95
N ARG A 51 -6.56 3.61 -6.08
CA ARG A 51 -6.45 4.99 -6.57
C ARG A 51 -7.81 5.63 -6.84
N GLU A 52 -8.70 4.91 -7.52
CA GLU A 52 -10.07 5.40 -7.80
C GLU A 52 -10.85 5.62 -6.50
N TYR A 53 -10.76 4.66 -5.57
CA TYR A 53 -11.39 4.77 -4.26
C TYR A 53 -10.84 5.95 -3.46
N ALA A 54 -9.52 6.14 -3.47
CA ALA A 54 -8.85 7.21 -2.75
C ALA A 54 -9.31 8.58 -3.25
N SER A 55 -9.35 8.75 -4.58
CA SER A 55 -9.77 10.00 -5.23
C SER A 55 -11.19 10.41 -4.87
N ALA A 56 -12.08 9.45 -4.62
CA ALA A 56 -13.50 9.71 -4.40
C ALA A 56 -13.90 9.77 -2.92
N ARG A 57 -13.16 9.13 -2.00
CA ARG A 57 -13.68 8.84 -0.65
C ARG A 57 -12.73 9.03 0.52
N ALA A 58 -11.44 8.74 0.38
CA ALA A 58 -10.52 8.70 1.53
C ALA A 58 -9.06 8.86 1.12
N GLN A 59 -8.21 9.38 2.00
CA GLN A 59 -6.77 9.34 1.78
C GLN A 59 -6.24 7.92 2.04
N ILE A 60 -5.43 7.38 1.13
CA ILE A 60 -4.83 6.04 1.31
C ILE A 60 -3.32 6.15 1.23
N ILE A 61 -2.65 5.62 2.27
CA ILE A 61 -1.21 5.44 2.34
C ILE A 61 -0.94 3.96 2.18
N VAL A 62 -0.11 3.58 1.20
CA VAL A 62 0.27 2.19 0.98
C VAL A 62 1.77 2.04 1.08
N ILE A 63 2.21 1.03 1.83
CA ILE A 63 3.61 0.60 1.90
C ILE A 63 3.74 -0.60 0.97
N SER A 64 4.62 -0.48 -0.02
CA SER A 64 4.80 -1.48 -1.08
C SER A 64 6.23 -1.46 -1.61
N LEU A 65 6.72 -2.63 -2.00
CA LEU A 65 8.00 -2.81 -2.69
C LEU A 65 7.83 -3.16 -4.18
N LYS A 66 6.59 -3.20 -4.70
CA LYS A 66 6.27 -3.59 -6.08
C LYS A 66 6.11 -2.38 -6.99
N GLU A 67 6.95 -2.31 -8.02
CA GLU A 67 6.93 -1.23 -9.01
C GLU A 67 5.57 -1.05 -9.67
N GLU A 68 4.89 -2.13 -10.04
CA GLU A 68 3.58 -2.07 -10.66
C GLU A 68 2.49 -1.49 -9.76
N PHE A 69 2.71 -1.48 -8.44
CA PHE A 69 1.80 -0.88 -7.47
C PHE A 69 2.12 0.60 -7.28
N TYR A 70 3.35 0.92 -6.84
CA TYR A 70 3.70 2.29 -6.48
C TYR A 70 3.80 3.22 -7.69
N SER A 71 4.06 2.71 -8.91
CA SER A 71 4.00 3.50 -10.16
C SER A 71 2.61 4.11 -10.45
N ARG A 72 1.56 3.68 -9.75
CA ARG A 72 0.20 4.22 -9.88
C ARG A 72 -0.19 5.17 -8.75
N ALA A 73 0.71 5.44 -7.80
CA ALA A 73 0.46 6.36 -6.71
C ALA A 73 0.45 7.82 -7.21
N ASP A 74 -0.30 8.68 -6.53
CA ASP A 74 -0.33 10.12 -6.84
C ASP A 74 0.92 10.85 -6.31
N SER A 75 1.60 10.28 -5.31
CA SER A 75 2.87 10.77 -4.77
C SER A 75 3.63 9.63 -4.14
N LEU A 76 4.96 9.68 -4.21
CA LEU A 76 5.86 8.66 -3.69
C LEU A 76 6.75 9.24 -2.58
N ILE A 77 6.84 8.52 -1.47
CA ILE A 77 7.73 8.84 -0.36
C ILE A 77 8.76 7.72 -0.26
N GLY A 78 9.99 8.02 -0.67
CA GLY A 78 11.13 7.13 -0.51
C GLY A 78 11.67 7.18 0.91
N ILE A 79 11.90 6.00 1.50
CA ILE A 79 12.52 5.87 2.82
C ILE A 79 13.85 5.15 2.64
N TYR A 80 14.94 5.78 3.09
CA TYR A 80 16.27 5.18 3.03
C TYR A 80 17.10 5.51 4.28
N PRO A 81 18.05 4.63 4.65
CA PRO A 81 18.96 4.89 5.76
C PRO A 81 19.86 6.11 5.48
N ASP A 82 20.03 7.00 6.47
CA ASP A 82 21.04 8.04 6.38
C ASP A 82 22.43 7.45 6.61
N ILE A 83 23.15 7.21 5.53
CA ILE A 83 24.48 6.58 5.54
C ILE A 83 25.48 7.37 6.39
N ASN A 84 25.28 8.68 6.57
CA ASN A 84 26.19 9.52 7.36
C ASN A 84 25.98 9.38 8.88
N ASP A 85 24.82 8.89 9.32
CA ASP A 85 24.46 8.73 10.72
C ASP A 85 24.57 7.26 11.20
N TRP A 86 24.84 6.34 10.27
CA TRP A 86 24.97 4.91 10.53
C TRP A 86 26.19 4.50 11.38
N CYS A 87 27.07 5.45 11.72
CA CYS A 87 28.21 5.21 12.60
C CYS A 87 27.87 5.30 14.11
N GLY A 88 26.65 5.69 14.48
CA GLY A 88 26.15 5.66 15.87
C GLY A 88 25.08 4.59 16.08
N ASN A 89 24.83 4.19 17.34
CA ASN A 89 23.73 3.28 17.71
C ASN A 89 22.32 3.84 17.44
N GLU A 90 22.21 4.97 16.75
CA GLU A 90 20.99 5.69 16.39
C GLU A 90 20.95 5.83 14.86
N GLY A 91 20.33 4.87 14.16
CA GLY A 91 20.15 4.96 12.71
C GLY A 91 18.98 5.88 12.38
N THR A 92 19.23 7.04 11.76
CA THR A 92 18.17 7.90 11.23
C THR A 92 17.73 7.43 9.85
N MET A 93 16.43 7.53 9.55
CA MET A 93 15.88 7.31 8.21
C MET A 93 15.48 8.64 7.60
N LYS A 94 15.84 8.84 6.32
CA LYS A 94 15.44 9.99 5.52
C LYS A 94 14.18 9.67 4.73
N PHE A 95 13.30 10.66 4.65
CA PHE A 95 12.09 10.64 3.83
C PHE A 95 12.29 11.64 2.70
N GLU A 96 12.16 11.17 1.47
CA GLU A 96 12.31 12.00 0.27
C GLU A 96 11.07 11.85 -0.61
N MET A 97 10.52 12.98 -1.05
CA MET A 97 9.46 12.97 -2.05
C MET A 97 10.09 12.61 -3.39
N ILE A 98 9.61 11.55 -4.02
CA ILE A 98 10.07 11.13 -5.36
C ILE A 98 9.08 11.72 -6.36
N ASP A 99 9.59 12.59 -7.24
CA ASP A 99 8.86 13.21 -8.35
C ASP A 99 8.76 12.28 -9.58
#